data_AF-A0A9D3YSD7-F1
#
_entry.id   AF-A0A9D3YSD7-F1
#
_cell.length_a   1.000
_cell.length_b   1.000
_cell.length_c   1.000
_cell.angle_alpha   90.00
_cell.angle_beta   90.00
_cell.angle_gamma   90.00
#
_symmetry.space_group_name_H-M   'P 1'
#
loop_
_entity.id
_entity.type
_entity.pdbx_description
1 polymer ?
#
loop_
_entity_poly.entity_id
_entity_poly.type
_entity_poly.pdbx_seq_one_letter_code
_entity_poly.pdbx_strand_id
1 'polypeptide(L)'
;MIFNRLRESEKPKLTGAIGLRGAGGMPIKVMGRGAFRMQLGPVKRLQEAIEADIEYDVLLGYDVLGNAESPADIISNRSIISLDGKEILCIQKKLRYMQKVTVADDVLVPGNSKAVIEVYVEREEADDGGKPDFIIEATDMFQERYGLVLAATLVNIKSAPTCKVRLMNPFPEEAMLKQDAESARAERIDRVVSVVVDKESEDVANNISIRRIAVRPNQELPGNVEALSQTGLKELPAHLKDLHERSTVGKTEHGKAVVAGLFHKYSDSFSKDDSDIGLTHLTEHCINTGDAAPVKQRPRRVR
;
A
#
# COMPACT_ATOMS: atom_id res chain seq x y z
N MET A 1 15.56 -11.29 -9.11
CA MET A 1 16.08 -12.62 -9.51
C MET A 1 16.70 -13.34 -8.33
N ILE A 2 16.27 -14.57 -8.07
CA ILE A 2 16.69 -15.40 -6.93
C ILE A 2 18.19 -15.73 -6.97
N PHE A 3 18.76 -15.95 -8.16
CA PHE A 3 20.17 -16.27 -8.33
C PHE A 3 21.12 -15.25 -7.68
N ASN A 4 20.80 -13.95 -7.80
CA ASN A 4 21.60 -12.88 -7.22
C ASN A 4 21.56 -12.86 -5.68
N ARG A 5 20.56 -13.50 -5.07
CA ARG A 5 20.40 -13.61 -3.62
C ARG A 5 21.11 -14.84 -3.04
N LEU A 6 21.57 -15.77 -3.87
CA LEU A 6 22.34 -16.93 -3.43
C LEU A 6 23.71 -16.49 -2.90
N ARG A 7 24.24 -17.20 -1.90
CA ARG A 7 25.61 -16.99 -1.44
C ARG A 7 26.59 -17.41 -2.53
N GLU A 8 27.75 -16.78 -2.61
CA GLU A 8 28.79 -17.13 -3.61
C GLU A 8 29.18 -18.62 -3.56
N SER A 9 29.17 -19.24 -2.38
CA SER A 9 29.43 -20.68 -2.19
C SER A 9 28.32 -21.60 -2.73
N GLU A 10 27.12 -21.05 -2.94
CA GLU A 10 25.92 -21.78 -3.38
C GLU A 10 25.57 -21.50 -4.84
N LYS A 11 26.14 -20.44 -5.43
CA LYS A 11 25.97 -20.10 -6.85
C LYS A 11 26.65 -21.16 -7.73
N PRO A 12 25.89 -21.89 -8.57
CA PRO A 12 26.51 -22.76 -9.54
C PRO A 12 27.16 -21.94 -10.65
N LYS A 13 28.20 -22.53 -11.27
CA LYS A 13 28.73 -21.98 -12.52
C LYS A 13 27.69 -22.16 -13.61
N LEU A 14 27.31 -21.06 -14.25
CA LEU A 14 26.41 -21.09 -15.38
C LEU A 14 27.20 -21.37 -16.66
N THR A 15 26.69 -22.30 -17.47
CA THR A 15 27.22 -22.63 -18.80
C THR A 15 26.14 -22.42 -19.85
N GLY A 16 26.53 -22.23 -21.11
CA GLY A 16 25.64 -21.88 -22.23
C GLY A 16 24.31 -22.64 -22.22
N ALA A 17 23.23 -21.93 -22.54
CA ALA A 17 21.88 -22.45 -22.48
C ALA A 17 21.11 -22.17 -23.79
N ILE A 18 20.13 -23.03 -24.05
CA ILE A 18 19.27 -22.96 -25.22
C ILE A 18 18.37 -21.72 -25.09
N GLY A 19 18.12 -21.02 -26.20
CA GLY A 19 17.17 -19.91 -26.22
C GLY A 19 15.78 -20.38 -25.81
N LEU A 20 15.25 -19.81 -24.73
CA LEU A 20 13.88 -20.08 -24.28
C LEU A 20 12.90 -19.15 -25.00
N ARG A 21 11.69 -19.64 -25.25
CA ARG A 21 10.57 -18.84 -25.73
C ARG A 21 9.42 -18.95 -24.75
N GLY A 22 8.78 -17.83 -24.46
CA GLY A 22 7.55 -17.81 -23.68
C GLY A 22 6.37 -18.41 -24.47
N ALA A 23 5.25 -18.62 -23.79
CA ALA A 23 4.03 -19.16 -24.40
C ALA A 23 3.52 -18.31 -25.59
N GLY A 24 3.78 -16.99 -25.57
CA GLY A 24 3.49 -16.08 -26.69
C GLY A 24 4.53 -16.08 -27.81
N GLY A 25 5.50 -17.01 -27.81
CA GLY A 25 6.55 -17.12 -28.82
C GLY A 25 7.71 -16.12 -28.68
N MET A 26 7.59 -15.11 -27.81
CA MET A 26 8.63 -14.12 -27.54
C MET A 26 9.87 -14.76 -26.89
N PRO A 27 11.09 -14.38 -27.31
CA PRO A 27 12.31 -14.91 -26.71
C PRO A 27 12.46 -14.43 -25.26
N ILE A 28 12.86 -15.34 -24.38
CA ILE A 28 13.20 -15.05 -22.98
C ILE A 28 14.72 -14.86 -22.91
N LYS A 29 15.17 -13.83 -22.20
CA LYS A 29 16.60 -13.59 -21.98
C LYS A 29 17.17 -14.65 -21.03
N VAL A 30 18.09 -15.47 -21.53
CA VAL A 30 18.70 -16.55 -20.76
C VAL A 30 20.12 -16.17 -20.33
N MET A 31 20.44 -16.36 -19.06
CA MET A 31 21.75 -16.08 -18.48
C MET A 31 22.65 -17.32 -18.47
N GLY A 32 22.06 -18.51 -18.40
CA GLY A 32 22.77 -19.78 -18.54
C GLY A 32 22.09 -20.92 -17.78
N ARG A 33 22.67 -22.12 -17.85
CA ARG A 33 22.22 -23.33 -17.16
C ARG A 33 23.22 -23.72 -16.08
N GLY A 34 22.72 -24.19 -14.94
CA GLY A 34 23.55 -24.71 -13.84
C GLY A 34 22.81 -25.75 -13.00
N ALA A 35 23.56 -26.46 -12.16
CA ALA A 35 23.00 -27.44 -11.22
C ALA A 35 22.76 -26.79 -9.85
N PHE A 36 21.51 -26.73 -9.43
CA PHE A 36 21.06 -26.07 -8.20
C PHE A 36 20.68 -27.09 -7.15
N ARG A 37 21.12 -26.86 -5.91
CA ARG A 37 20.58 -27.59 -4.75
C ARG A 37 19.25 -26.96 -4.38
N MET A 38 18.16 -27.62 -4.76
CA MET A 38 16.80 -27.18 -4.53
C MET A 38 16.17 -27.93 -3.36
N GLN A 39 15.31 -27.24 -2.62
CA GLN A 39 14.45 -27.85 -1.61
C GLN A 39 12.99 -27.48 -1.88
N LEU A 40 12.15 -28.48 -2.09
CA LEU A 40 10.70 -28.36 -2.23
C LEU A 40 10.04 -29.02 -1.02
N GLY A 41 9.68 -28.21 -0.02
CA GLY A 41 9.19 -28.72 1.26
C GLY A 41 10.18 -29.72 1.89
N PRO A 42 9.78 -30.99 2.12
CA PRO A 42 10.65 -32.02 2.69
C PRO A 42 11.53 -32.75 1.65
N VAL A 43 11.42 -32.43 0.37
CA VAL A 43 12.22 -33.03 -0.73
C VAL A 43 13.42 -32.14 -1.02
N LYS A 44 14.62 -32.72 -1.04
CA LYS A 44 15.88 -32.03 -1.40
C LYS A 44 16.50 -32.73 -2.60
N ARG A 45 16.85 -31.98 -3.64
CA ARG A 45 17.40 -32.54 -4.88
C ARG A 45 18.45 -31.61 -5.49
N LEU A 46 19.38 -32.21 -6.22
CA LEU A 46 20.24 -31.48 -7.15
C LEU A 46 19.53 -31.47 -8.50
N GLN A 47 19.08 -30.30 -8.94
CA GLN A 47 18.29 -30.12 -10.15
C GLN A 47 19.03 -29.20 -11.10
N GLU A 48 19.12 -29.58 -12.37
CA GLU A 48 19.56 -28.64 -13.40
C GLU A 48 18.44 -27.65 -13.73
N ALA A 49 18.76 -26.36 -13.72
CA ALA A 49 17.83 -25.31 -14.06
C ALA A 49 18.49 -24.25 -14.94
N ILE A 50 17.66 -23.46 -15.62
CA ILE A 50 18.08 -22.36 -16.47
C ILE A 50 17.78 -21.06 -15.72
N GLU A 51 18.80 -20.22 -15.55
CA GLU A 51 18.62 -18.85 -15.07
C GLU A 51 18.20 -17.97 -16.25
N ALA A 52 17.04 -17.33 -16.13
CA ALA A 52 16.45 -16.51 -17.17
C ALA A 52 15.68 -15.34 -16.58
N ASP A 53 15.50 -14.30 -17.38
CA ASP A 53 14.72 -13.11 -17.04
C ASP A 53 13.23 -13.43 -17.22
N ILE A 54 12.58 -13.87 -16.14
CA ILE A 54 11.18 -14.28 -16.09
C ILE A 54 10.43 -13.50 -15.00
N GLU A 55 9.12 -13.35 -15.18
CA GLU A 55 8.24 -12.66 -14.23
C GLU A 55 8.12 -13.39 -12.89
N TYR A 56 8.14 -14.73 -12.93
CA TYR A 56 8.03 -15.57 -11.75
C TYR A 56 9.39 -15.81 -11.10
N ASP A 57 9.38 -15.99 -9.78
CA ASP A 57 10.59 -16.31 -9.02
C ASP A 57 11.27 -17.62 -9.49
N VAL A 58 10.48 -18.68 -9.70
CA VAL A 58 10.93 -19.99 -10.21
C VAL A 58 9.78 -20.63 -10.99
N LEU A 59 10.09 -21.29 -12.11
CA LEU A 59 9.17 -22.16 -12.83
C LEU A 59 9.66 -23.61 -12.71
N LEU A 60 8.82 -24.50 -12.18
CA LEU A 60 9.10 -25.94 -12.10
C LEU A 60 8.46 -26.62 -13.31
N GLY A 61 9.30 -27.28 -14.11
CA GLY A 61 8.86 -28.02 -15.28
C GLY A 61 8.54 -29.48 -14.98
N TYR A 62 8.13 -30.19 -16.04
CA TYR A 62 7.93 -31.63 -15.99
C TYR A 62 9.22 -32.39 -15.65
N ASP A 63 10.39 -31.83 -15.94
CA ASP A 63 11.70 -32.40 -15.62
C ASP A 63 11.93 -32.58 -14.11
N VAL A 64 11.21 -31.84 -13.26
CA VAL A 64 11.26 -32.00 -11.81
C VAL A 64 10.34 -33.13 -11.33
N LEU A 65 9.18 -33.28 -11.97
CA LEU A 65 8.16 -34.26 -11.59
C LEU A 65 8.39 -35.63 -12.24
N GLY A 66 8.83 -35.65 -13.50
CA GLY A 66 9.04 -36.85 -14.31
C GLY A 66 10.33 -37.61 -13.97
N ASN A 67 11.29 -36.96 -13.31
CA ASN A 67 12.53 -37.60 -12.83
C ASN A 67 12.44 -38.02 -11.35
N ALA A 68 11.24 -38.18 -10.82
CA ALA A 68 11.00 -38.64 -9.45
C ALA A 68 11.30 -40.14 -9.28
N GLU A 69 11.67 -40.56 -8.07
CA GLU A 69 11.90 -41.99 -7.77
C GLU A 69 10.58 -42.78 -7.67
N SER A 70 9.49 -42.07 -7.39
CA SER A 70 8.11 -42.56 -7.37
C SER A 70 7.24 -41.73 -8.33
N PRO A 71 6.04 -42.21 -8.71
CA PRO A 71 5.06 -41.37 -9.39
C PRO A 71 4.88 -40.05 -8.62
N ALA A 72 4.97 -38.94 -9.35
CA ALA A 72 4.72 -37.62 -8.81
C ALA A 72 3.31 -37.19 -9.24
N ASP A 73 2.50 -36.79 -8.26
CA ASP A 73 1.10 -36.43 -8.48
C ASP A 73 0.84 -35.00 -8.00
N ILE A 74 0.06 -34.24 -8.79
CA ILE A 74 -0.45 -32.93 -8.38
C ILE A 74 -1.92 -33.11 -7.97
N ILE A 75 -2.20 -32.97 -6.68
CA ILE A 75 -3.52 -33.17 -6.07
C ILE A 75 -4.14 -31.80 -5.78
N SER A 76 -4.75 -31.19 -6.79
CA SER A 76 -5.24 -29.81 -6.75
C SER A 76 -6.29 -29.56 -5.66
N ASN A 77 -7.21 -30.51 -5.42
CA ASN A 77 -8.28 -30.36 -4.42
C ASN A 77 -7.77 -30.35 -2.97
N ARG A 78 -6.59 -30.92 -2.71
CA ARG A 78 -5.92 -30.88 -1.40
C ARG A 78 -4.78 -29.86 -1.37
N SER A 79 -4.47 -29.23 -2.50
CA SER A 79 -3.31 -28.36 -2.67
C SER A 79 -2.00 -29.03 -2.26
N ILE A 80 -1.77 -30.25 -2.74
CA ILE A 80 -0.58 -31.05 -2.42
C ILE A 80 0.10 -31.51 -3.72
N ILE A 81 1.43 -31.49 -3.74
CA ILE A 81 2.23 -32.26 -4.69
C ILE A 81 2.80 -33.47 -3.94
N SER A 82 2.51 -34.68 -4.41
CA SER A 82 3.20 -35.90 -3.99
C SER A 82 4.46 -36.04 -4.84
N LEU A 83 5.63 -36.08 -4.19
CA LEU A 83 6.92 -36.23 -4.84
C LEU A 83 7.85 -37.07 -3.96
N ASP A 84 8.43 -38.14 -4.51
CA ASP A 84 9.29 -39.09 -3.79
C ASP A 84 8.64 -39.68 -2.52
N GLY A 85 7.35 -40.02 -2.61
CA GLY A 85 6.57 -40.51 -1.47
C GLY A 85 6.36 -39.47 -0.36
N LYS A 86 6.66 -38.19 -0.60
CA LYS A 86 6.45 -37.10 0.35
C LYS A 86 5.41 -36.12 -0.17
N GLU A 87 4.60 -35.61 0.76
CA GLU A 87 3.62 -34.57 0.46
C GLU A 87 4.25 -33.18 0.65
N ILE A 88 4.13 -32.36 -0.40
CA ILE A 88 4.53 -30.96 -0.42
C ILE A 88 3.25 -30.12 -0.43
N LEU A 89 2.98 -29.44 0.68
CA LEU A 89 1.85 -28.51 0.76
C LEU A 89 2.09 -27.34 -0.21
N CYS A 90 1.16 -27.14 -1.12
CA CYS A 90 1.15 -26.04 -2.06
C CYS A 90 0.22 -24.96 -1.56
N ILE A 91 0.71 -23.73 -1.54
CA ILE A 91 -0.15 -22.57 -1.36
C ILE A 91 -0.44 -22.07 -2.77
N GLN A 92 -1.69 -22.21 -3.21
CA GLN A 92 -2.12 -21.51 -4.40
C GLN A 92 -2.08 -20.01 -4.10
N LYS A 93 -1.03 -19.34 -4.57
CA LYS A 93 -1.16 -17.93 -4.90
C LYS A 93 -2.20 -17.89 -6.01
N LYS A 94 -3.44 -17.56 -5.67
CA LYS A 94 -4.39 -17.07 -6.69
C LYS A 94 -3.61 -16.01 -7.45
N LEU A 95 -3.41 -16.21 -8.75
CA LEU A 95 -3.16 -15.10 -9.64
C LEU A 95 -4.37 -14.20 -9.42
N ARG A 96 -4.19 -13.16 -8.62
CA ARG A 96 -5.23 -12.16 -8.44
C ARG A 96 -5.31 -11.50 -9.80
N TYR A 97 -6.36 -11.82 -10.54
CA TYR A 97 -6.63 -11.17 -11.80
C TYR A 97 -6.78 -9.68 -11.50
N MET A 98 -5.80 -8.91 -11.95
CA MET A 98 -5.76 -7.46 -11.77
C MET A 98 -6.41 -6.85 -13.01
N GLN A 99 -7.68 -6.51 -12.88
CA GLN A 99 -8.45 -5.92 -13.98
C GLN A 99 -7.90 -4.54 -14.32
N LYS A 100 -7.82 -4.25 -15.62
CA LYS A 100 -7.38 -2.94 -16.08
C LYS A 100 -8.42 -1.88 -15.73
N VAL A 101 -7.94 -0.71 -15.28
CA VAL A 101 -8.78 0.46 -15.05
C VAL A 101 -8.35 1.59 -15.97
N THR A 102 -9.31 2.17 -16.70
CA THR A 102 -9.08 3.27 -17.66
C THR A 102 -9.90 4.50 -17.33
N VAL A 103 -9.38 5.68 -17.69
CA VAL A 103 -10.11 6.94 -17.53
C VAL A 103 -11.30 6.99 -18.50
N ALA A 104 -12.48 7.35 -18.01
CA ALA A 104 -13.71 7.33 -18.81
C ALA A 104 -13.78 8.45 -19.86
N ASP A 105 -13.29 9.65 -19.53
CA ASP A 105 -13.32 10.84 -20.39
C ASP A 105 -12.04 11.66 -20.24
N ASP A 106 -11.77 12.56 -21.20
CA ASP A 106 -10.69 13.54 -21.05
C ASP A 106 -10.93 14.44 -19.81
N VAL A 107 -9.98 14.45 -18.88
CA VAL A 107 -10.06 15.25 -17.65
C VAL A 107 -8.80 16.11 -17.49
N LEU A 108 -9.00 17.42 -17.38
CA LEU A 108 -7.97 18.34 -16.95
C LEU A 108 -7.97 18.44 -15.43
N VAL A 109 -6.85 18.08 -14.80
CA VAL A 109 -6.65 18.14 -13.35
C VAL A 109 -5.79 19.34 -13.00
N PRO A 110 -6.36 20.42 -12.41
CA PRO A 110 -5.58 21.60 -12.04
C PRO A 110 -4.47 21.28 -11.05
N GLY A 111 -3.42 22.10 -11.05
CA GLY A 111 -2.37 22.00 -10.03
C GLY A 111 -2.90 22.20 -8.60
N ASN A 112 -2.25 21.57 -7.64
CA ASN A 112 -2.55 21.64 -6.20
C ASN A 112 -4.03 21.38 -5.87
N SER A 113 -4.65 20.45 -6.61
CA SER A 113 -6.08 20.18 -6.51
C SER A 113 -6.35 18.70 -6.26
N LYS A 114 -7.59 18.42 -5.83
CA LYS A 114 -8.13 17.06 -5.79
C LYS A 114 -9.25 16.97 -6.81
N ALA A 115 -9.33 15.84 -7.50
CA ALA A 115 -10.41 15.54 -8.42
C ALA A 115 -11.05 14.18 -8.11
N VAL A 116 -12.33 14.04 -8.42
CA VAL A 116 -13.04 12.77 -8.52
C VAL A 116 -13.32 12.57 -9.99
N ILE A 117 -12.80 11.48 -10.56
CA ILE A 117 -12.95 11.14 -11.97
C ILE A 117 -13.71 9.83 -12.11
N GLU A 118 -14.30 9.65 -13.28
CA GLU A 118 -14.92 8.39 -13.67
C GLU A 118 -13.92 7.49 -14.38
N VAL A 119 -14.00 6.20 -14.08
CA VAL A 119 -13.14 5.17 -14.66
C VAL A 119 -13.95 3.94 -15.06
N TYR A 120 -13.50 3.27 -16.12
CA TYR A 120 -13.97 1.94 -16.47
C TYR A 120 -13.09 0.90 -15.80
N VAL A 121 -13.73 -0.14 -15.27
CA VAL A 121 -13.07 -1.36 -14.81
C VAL A 121 -13.38 -2.44 -15.83
N GLU A 122 -12.34 -3.08 -16.37
CA GLU A 122 -12.46 -4.25 -17.24
C GLU A 122 -13.29 -5.34 -16.54
N ARG A 123 -14.23 -5.97 -17.25
CA ARG A 123 -15.17 -6.95 -16.70
C ARG A 123 -14.96 -8.32 -17.33
N GLU A 124 -15.13 -9.38 -16.54
CA GLU A 124 -15.08 -10.76 -17.01
C GLU A 124 -16.40 -11.51 -16.73
N GLU A 125 -16.67 -12.61 -17.45
CA GLU A 125 -17.87 -13.45 -17.25
C GLU A 125 -17.99 -13.98 -15.80
N ALA A 126 -16.85 -14.18 -15.13
CA ALA A 126 -16.82 -14.62 -13.73
C ALA A 126 -17.35 -13.58 -12.74
N ASP A 127 -17.45 -12.31 -13.13
CA ASP A 127 -17.93 -11.22 -12.28
C ASP A 127 -19.45 -11.20 -12.12
N ASP A 128 -20.18 -11.95 -12.95
CA ASP A 128 -21.64 -11.98 -12.94
C ASP A 128 -22.22 -12.61 -11.65
N GLY A 129 -21.42 -13.42 -10.94
CA GLY A 129 -21.80 -14.04 -9.65
C GLY A 129 -21.46 -13.23 -8.40
N GLY A 130 -22.44 -12.90 -7.56
CA GLY A 130 -22.24 -12.29 -6.22
C GLY A 130 -22.09 -10.76 -6.22
N LYS A 131 -21.58 -10.20 -5.11
CA LYS A 131 -21.22 -8.77 -4.96
C LYS A 131 -19.76 -8.56 -5.41
N PRO A 132 -19.51 -7.93 -6.56
CA PRO A 132 -18.16 -7.72 -7.05
C PRO A 132 -17.63 -6.42 -6.46
N ASP A 133 -17.15 -6.51 -5.23
CA ASP A 133 -16.42 -5.42 -4.59
C ASP A 133 -14.93 -5.55 -4.98
N PHE A 134 -14.37 -4.45 -5.45
CA PHE A 134 -13.00 -4.33 -5.92
C PHE A 134 -12.28 -3.19 -5.22
N ILE A 135 -10.99 -3.34 -4.96
CA ILE A 135 -10.11 -2.25 -4.58
C ILE A 135 -9.36 -1.79 -5.84
N ILE A 136 -9.47 -0.49 -6.15
CA ILE A 136 -8.72 0.16 -7.21
C ILE A 136 -7.49 0.84 -6.65
N GLU A 137 -6.32 0.56 -7.20
CA GLU A 137 -5.03 1.18 -6.84
C GLU A 137 -4.25 1.63 -8.09
N ALA A 138 -3.55 2.75 -7.98
CA ALA A 138 -2.79 3.31 -9.10
C ALA A 138 -1.69 2.35 -9.58
N THR A 139 -1.38 2.39 -10.87
CA THR A 139 -0.16 1.77 -11.39
C THR A 139 1.04 2.69 -11.20
N ASP A 140 2.23 2.12 -11.04
CA ASP A 140 3.48 2.87 -10.99
C ASP A 140 3.65 3.72 -12.27
N MET A 141 3.35 3.11 -13.43
CA MET A 141 3.37 3.78 -14.74
C MET A 141 2.48 5.02 -14.81
N PHE A 142 1.29 4.99 -14.19
CA PHE A 142 0.40 6.14 -14.16
C PHE A 142 0.97 7.26 -13.28
N GLN A 143 1.47 6.92 -12.09
CA GLN A 143 2.06 7.89 -11.17
C GLN A 143 3.32 8.54 -11.76
N GLU A 144 4.19 7.75 -12.38
CA GLU A 144 5.40 8.26 -13.04
C GLU A 144 5.07 9.16 -14.23
N ARG A 145 4.05 8.79 -15.03
CA ARG A 145 3.68 9.54 -16.23
C ARG A 145 3.02 10.88 -15.95
N TYR A 146 2.11 10.93 -14.99
CA TYR A 146 1.27 12.11 -14.74
C TYR A 146 1.62 12.86 -13.45
N GLY A 147 2.41 12.27 -12.55
CA GLY A 147 2.70 12.84 -11.23
C GLY A 147 1.46 12.91 -10.32
N LEU A 148 0.37 12.23 -10.68
CA LEU A 148 -0.88 12.25 -9.93
C LEU A 148 -0.93 11.11 -8.93
N VAL A 149 -1.49 11.39 -7.75
CA VAL A 149 -1.70 10.39 -6.70
C VAL A 149 -3.15 9.94 -6.74
N LEU A 150 -3.40 8.67 -7.04
CA LEU A 150 -4.73 8.06 -6.99
C LEU A 150 -4.95 7.40 -5.62
N ALA A 151 -6.09 7.66 -4.99
CA ALA A 151 -6.45 7.08 -3.71
C ALA A 151 -6.97 5.65 -3.90
N ALA A 152 -6.52 4.72 -3.05
CA ALA A 152 -7.10 3.39 -2.98
C ALA A 152 -8.61 3.50 -2.74
N THR A 153 -9.41 2.94 -3.66
CA THR A 153 -10.86 3.13 -3.66
C THR A 153 -11.57 1.78 -3.73
N LEU A 154 -12.44 1.51 -2.75
CA LEU A 154 -13.35 0.37 -2.78
C LEU A 154 -14.55 0.70 -3.68
N VAL A 155 -14.80 -0.13 -4.69
CA VAL A 155 -15.88 0.09 -5.67
C VAL A 155 -16.71 -1.17 -5.85
N ASN A 156 -17.98 -0.98 -6.22
CA ASN A 156 -18.84 -2.06 -6.67
C ASN A 156 -19.13 -1.87 -8.17
N ILE A 157 -18.52 -2.70 -9.01
CA ILE A 157 -18.58 -2.53 -10.47
C ILE A 157 -19.98 -2.82 -11.08
N LYS A 158 -20.90 -3.40 -10.30
CA LYS A 158 -22.30 -3.62 -10.70
C LYS A 158 -23.21 -2.44 -10.38
N SER A 159 -22.77 -1.51 -9.54
CA SER A 159 -23.61 -0.37 -9.13
C SER A 159 -23.86 0.63 -10.26
N ALA A 160 -22.91 0.79 -11.19
CA ALA A 160 -22.97 1.70 -12.32
C ALA A 160 -22.05 1.24 -13.46
N PRO A 161 -22.17 1.81 -14.68
CA PRO A 161 -21.25 1.52 -15.79
C PRO A 161 -19.80 1.95 -15.50
N THR A 162 -19.64 3.12 -14.90
CA THR A 162 -18.36 3.70 -14.46
C THR A 162 -18.24 3.65 -12.94
N CYS A 163 -17.00 3.60 -12.46
CA CYS A 163 -16.67 3.76 -11.06
C CYS A 163 -16.07 5.15 -10.82
N LYS A 164 -16.21 5.69 -9.61
CA LYS A 164 -15.60 6.97 -9.23
C LYS A 164 -14.34 6.72 -8.44
N VAL A 165 -13.24 7.34 -8.84
CA VAL A 165 -11.97 7.31 -8.11
C VAL A 165 -11.50 8.71 -7.80
N ARG A 166 -10.81 8.85 -6.67
CA ARG A 166 -10.26 10.13 -6.23
C ARG A 166 -8.79 10.21 -6.58
N LEU A 167 -8.38 11.34 -7.12
CA LEU A 167 -6.99 11.67 -7.39
C LEU A 167 -6.62 13.03 -6.81
N MET A 168 -5.32 13.23 -6.65
CA MET A 168 -4.72 14.46 -6.19
C MET A 168 -3.58 14.83 -7.12
N ASN A 169 -3.56 16.09 -7.54
CA ASN A 169 -2.40 16.70 -8.17
C ASN A 169 -1.60 17.46 -7.09
N PRO A 170 -0.45 16.94 -6.66
CA PRO A 170 0.39 17.61 -5.68
C PRO A 170 1.29 18.69 -6.30
N PHE A 171 1.29 18.84 -7.62
CA PHE A 171 2.14 19.76 -8.37
C PHE A 171 1.37 21.03 -8.76
N PRO A 172 2.04 22.18 -8.97
CA PRO A 172 1.40 23.42 -9.38
C PRO A 172 0.93 23.43 -10.84
N GLU A 173 1.50 22.59 -11.70
CA GLU A 173 1.11 22.46 -13.10
C GLU A 173 -0.17 21.62 -13.25
N GLU A 174 -0.97 21.94 -14.26
CA GLU A 174 -2.11 21.12 -14.64
C GLU A 174 -1.68 19.81 -15.33
N ALA A 175 -2.45 18.74 -15.11
CA ALA A 175 -2.23 17.44 -15.72
C ALA A 175 -3.45 17.05 -16.58
N MET A 176 -3.20 16.71 -17.85
CA MET A 176 -4.24 16.24 -18.76
C MET A 176 -4.30 14.72 -18.75
N LEU A 177 -5.39 14.17 -18.22
CA LEU A 177 -5.73 12.76 -18.35
C LEU A 177 -6.57 12.55 -19.60
N LYS A 178 -6.12 11.64 -20.47
CA LYS A 178 -6.84 11.27 -21.67
C LYS A 178 -7.80 10.12 -21.41
N GLN A 179 -8.94 10.15 -22.09
CA GLN A 179 -9.83 9.00 -22.20
C GLN A 179 -9.02 7.76 -22.59
N ASP A 180 -9.41 6.61 -22.03
CA ASP A 180 -8.78 5.29 -22.22
C ASP A 180 -7.35 5.17 -21.69
N ALA A 181 -6.77 6.23 -21.10
CA ALA A 181 -5.50 6.12 -20.39
C ALA A 181 -5.64 5.13 -19.24
N GLU A 182 -4.71 4.17 -19.16
CA GLU A 182 -4.63 3.25 -18.03
C GLU A 182 -4.24 4.03 -16.78
N SER A 183 -5.10 3.99 -15.76
CA SER A 183 -4.92 4.76 -14.52
C SER A 183 -4.58 3.88 -13.32
N ALA A 184 -5.12 2.67 -13.28
CA ALA A 184 -5.09 1.83 -12.10
C ALA A 184 -5.29 0.35 -12.43
N ARG A 185 -5.19 -0.48 -11.39
CA ARG A 185 -5.61 -1.88 -11.40
C ARG A 185 -6.69 -2.08 -10.36
N ALA A 186 -7.66 -2.93 -10.69
CA ALA A 186 -8.70 -3.35 -9.77
C ALA A 186 -8.44 -4.78 -9.30
N GLU A 187 -8.42 -4.97 -7.99
CA GLU A 187 -8.27 -6.27 -7.35
C GLU A 187 -9.56 -6.66 -6.61
N ARG A 188 -10.06 -7.86 -6.87
CA ARG A 188 -11.24 -8.38 -6.17
C ARG A 188 -10.93 -8.64 -4.71
N ILE A 189 -11.79 -8.17 -3.81
CA ILE A 189 -11.66 -8.45 -2.38
C ILE A 189 -12.48 -9.66 -1.93
N ASP A 190 -12.00 -10.35 -0.90
CA ASP A 190 -12.72 -11.48 -0.31
C ASP A 190 -13.95 -11.02 0.50
N ARG A 191 -13.82 -9.94 1.28
CA ARG A 191 -14.90 -9.34 2.09
C ARG A 191 -14.52 -7.98 2.67
N VAL A 192 -15.52 -7.13 2.91
CA VAL A 192 -15.40 -5.92 3.73
C VAL A 192 -15.60 -6.31 5.20
N VAL A 193 -14.63 -5.97 6.07
CA VAL A 193 -14.66 -6.32 7.50
C VAL A 193 -15.46 -5.31 8.34
N SER A 194 -15.30 -4.03 8.04
CA SER A 194 -15.96 -2.95 8.77
C SER A 194 -16.02 -1.68 7.92
N VAL A 195 -17.07 -0.88 8.10
CA VAL A 195 -17.22 0.43 7.48
C VAL A 195 -17.18 1.48 8.59
N VAL A 196 -16.28 2.46 8.46
CA VAL A 196 -16.11 3.52 9.47
C VAL A 196 -17.20 4.58 9.32
N VAL A 197 -17.59 4.89 8.09
CA VAL A 197 -18.67 5.83 7.76
C VAL A 197 -19.40 5.31 6.52
N ASP A 198 -20.73 5.19 6.60
CA ASP A 198 -21.53 4.62 5.50
C ASP A 198 -21.64 5.54 4.27
N LYS A 199 -21.46 6.85 4.44
CA LYS A 199 -21.50 7.87 3.38
C LYS A 199 -20.55 9.04 3.66
N GLU A 200 -19.85 9.52 2.64
CA GLU A 200 -19.14 10.81 2.71
C GLU A 200 -20.14 11.99 2.71
N SER A 201 -19.73 13.16 3.22
CA SER A 201 -20.58 14.37 3.26
C SER A 201 -20.97 14.82 1.85
N GLU A 202 -22.24 15.19 1.66
CA GLU A 202 -22.84 15.56 0.37
C GLU A 202 -22.34 16.93 -0.19
N ASP A 203 -21.43 17.62 0.50
CA ASP A 203 -21.02 19.01 0.20
C ASP A 203 -20.12 19.19 -1.03
N VAL A 204 -20.06 18.24 -1.96
CA VAL A 204 -19.10 18.29 -3.08
C VAL A 204 -19.81 18.21 -4.43
N ALA A 205 -20.59 19.24 -4.75
CA ALA A 205 -21.08 19.49 -6.10
C ALA A 205 -19.97 19.82 -7.12
N ASN A 206 -18.70 19.92 -6.69
CA ASN A 206 -17.57 20.16 -7.56
C ASN A 206 -16.61 18.97 -7.54
N ASN A 207 -16.62 18.18 -8.61
CA ASN A 207 -15.69 17.07 -8.86
C ASN A 207 -14.21 17.48 -8.78
N ILE A 208 -13.90 18.77 -8.74
CA ILE A 208 -12.55 19.30 -8.51
C ILE A 208 -12.62 20.27 -7.34
N SER A 209 -11.93 19.95 -6.25
CA SER A 209 -11.82 20.82 -5.08
C SER A 209 -10.36 21.25 -4.89
N ILE A 210 -10.13 22.55 -4.96
CA ILE A 210 -8.91 23.15 -4.44
C ILE A 210 -9.17 23.37 -2.95
N ARG A 211 -8.67 22.48 -2.08
CA ARG A 211 -8.65 22.77 -0.65
C ARG A 211 -7.59 23.84 -0.38
N ARG A 212 -7.93 25.09 -0.66
CA ARG A 212 -7.20 26.20 -0.05
C ARG A 212 -7.52 26.09 1.45
N ILE A 213 -6.51 25.87 2.28
CA ILE A 213 -6.61 26.20 3.71
C ILE A 213 -6.67 27.72 3.75
N ALA A 214 -7.85 28.28 3.47
CA ALA A 214 -8.15 29.62 3.87
C ALA A 214 -8.27 29.55 5.39
N VAL A 215 -7.28 30.08 6.10
CA VAL A 215 -7.50 30.54 7.47
C VAL A 215 -8.61 31.57 7.34
N ARG A 216 -9.87 31.17 7.57
CA ARG A 216 -11.01 32.07 7.51
C ARG A 216 -10.72 33.17 8.53
N PRO A 217 -10.43 34.42 8.13
CA PRO A 217 -9.94 35.41 9.08
C PRO A 217 -10.98 35.74 10.17
N ASN A 218 -12.25 35.41 9.95
CA ASN A 218 -13.39 35.87 10.76
C ASN A 218 -14.55 34.85 10.84
N GLN A 219 -14.28 33.54 10.82
CA GLN A 219 -15.28 32.63 11.39
C GLN A 219 -14.90 32.39 12.83
N GLU A 220 -15.68 32.97 13.74
CA GLU A 220 -15.69 32.60 15.15
C GLU A 220 -15.65 31.08 15.22
N LEU A 221 -14.59 30.54 15.81
CA LEU A 221 -14.51 29.12 16.09
C LEU A 221 -15.80 28.73 16.80
N PRO A 222 -16.47 27.63 16.44
CA PRO A 222 -17.55 27.07 17.24
C PRO A 222 -16.92 26.55 18.53
N GLY A 223 -16.73 27.45 19.47
CA GLY A 223 -15.86 27.28 20.62
C GLY A 223 -15.60 28.65 21.22
N ASN A 224 -16.35 28.95 22.28
CA ASN A 224 -16.37 30.20 23.02
C ASN A 224 -14.94 30.74 23.27
N VAL A 225 -14.43 31.62 22.42
CA VAL A 225 -13.07 32.19 22.52
C VAL A 225 -12.92 32.95 23.85
N GLU A 226 -14.03 33.50 24.33
CA GLU A 226 -14.13 34.11 25.66
C GLU A 226 -13.90 33.09 26.77
N ALA A 227 -14.42 31.85 26.65
CA ALA A 227 -14.18 30.80 27.63
C ALA A 227 -12.71 30.35 27.70
N LEU A 228 -11.99 30.36 26.55
CA LEU A 228 -10.55 30.08 26.52
C LEU A 228 -9.71 31.24 27.07
N SER A 229 -10.22 32.47 27.03
CA SER A 229 -9.53 33.63 27.62
C SER A 229 -9.68 33.72 29.15
N GLN A 230 -10.60 32.94 29.74
CA GLN A 230 -10.85 32.90 31.19
C GLN A 230 -9.92 31.93 31.95
N THR A 231 -9.28 30.98 31.26
CA THR A 231 -8.27 30.10 31.86
C THR A 231 -6.99 30.87 32.09
N GLY A 232 -6.65 31.13 33.36
CA GLY A 232 -5.51 31.94 33.73
C GLY A 232 -4.16 31.28 33.41
N LEU A 233 -3.14 32.09 33.14
CA LEU A 233 -1.72 31.69 32.95
C LEU A 233 -1.13 30.85 34.10
N LYS A 234 -1.82 30.76 35.26
CA LYS A 234 -1.35 30.06 36.45
C LYS A 234 -1.45 28.53 36.38
N GLU A 235 -2.17 27.98 35.41
CA GLU A 235 -2.43 26.53 35.30
C GLU A 235 -1.80 25.87 34.06
N LEU A 236 -0.83 26.52 33.42
CA LEU A 236 -0.17 25.94 32.26
C LEU A 236 0.83 24.84 32.69
N PRO A 237 0.68 23.59 32.21
CA PRO A 237 1.61 22.50 32.50
C PRO A 237 3.06 22.86 32.13
N ALA A 238 4.01 22.36 32.91
CA ALA A 238 5.43 22.74 32.78
C ALA A 238 5.99 22.50 31.36
N HIS A 239 5.61 21.40 30.70
CA HIS A 239 6.05 21.04 29.35
C HIS A 239 5.51 21.99 28.25
N LEU A 240 4.47 22.79 28.53
CA LEU A 240 3.87 23.72 27.56
C LEU A 240 4.33 25.16 27.75
N LYS A 241 5.07 25.48 28.81
CA LYS A 241 5.52 26.85 29.10
C LYS A 241 6.43 27.41 28.02
N ASP A 242 7.43 26.63 27.60
CA ASP A 242 8.33 27.01 26.50
C ASP A 242 7.56 27.25 25.20
N LEU A 243 6.66 26.31 24.86
CA LEU A 243 5.85 26.41 23.66
C LEU A 243 4.93 27.64 23.70
N HIS A 244 4.36 27.96 24.87
CA HIS A 244 3.53 29.15 25.08
C HIS A 244 4.32 30.43 24.91
N GLU A 245 5.50 30.54 25.50
CA GLU A 245 6.37 31.70 25.36
C GLU A 245 6.71 31.95 23.88
N ARG A 246 7.15 30.90 23.17
CA ARG A 246 7.46 30.99 21.73
C ARG A 246 6.24 31.32 20.87
N SER A 247 5.07 30.78 21.22
CA SER A 247 3.82 30.97 20.45
C SER A 247 3.11 32.30 20.73
N THR A 248 3.54 33.03 21.76
CA THR A 248 2.92 34.30 22.17
C THR A 248 3.74 35.55 21.84
N VAL A 249 4.91 35.39 21.21
CA VAL A 249 5.71 36.52 20.71
C VAL A 249 4.87 37.35 19.74
N GLY A 250 4.76 38.66 20.01
CA GLY A 250 4.00 39.61 19.18
C GLY A 250 2.48 39.51 19.29
N LYS A 251 1.92 38.71 20.21
CA LYS A 251 0.46 38.63 20.45
C LYS A 251 0.00 39.61 21.53
N THR A 252 -1.25 40.07 21.42
CA THR A 252 -1.94 40.85 22.46
C THR A 252 -2.19 40.02 23.71
N GLU A 253 -2.35 40.64 24.88
CA GLU A 253 -2.61 39.91 26.14
C GLU A 253 -3.83 38.99 26.06
N HIS A 254 -4.90 39.43 25.38
CA HIS A 254 -6.05 38.58 25.09
C HIS A 254 -5.66 37.36 24.23
N GLY A 255 -4.86 37.56 23.18
CA GLY A 255 -4.33 36.46 22.38
C GLY A 255 -3.44 35.50 23.17
N LYS A 256 -2.65 36.01 24.13
CA LYS A 256 -1.84 35.16 25.02
C LYS A 256 -2.69 34.30 25.94
N ALA A 257 -3.79 34.85 26.45
CA ALA A 257 -4.75 34.13 27.27
C ALA A 257 -5.47 33.03 26.48
N VAL A 258 -5.93 33.34 25.25
CA VAL A 258 -6.56 32.35 24.37
C VAL A 258 -5.60 31.20 24.02
N VAL A 259 -4.34 31.50 23.73
CA VAL A 259 -3.31 30.47 23.47
C VAL A 259 -3.06 29.62 24.73
N ALA A 260 -3.02 30.23 25.92
CA ALA A 260 -2.90 29.49 27.17
C ALA A 260 -4.08 28.54 27.39
N GLY A 261 -5.31 28.98 27.15
CA GLY A 261 -6.50 28.14 27.26
C GLY A 261 -6.54 27.00 26.24
N LEU A 262 -6.07 27.25 25.01
CA LEU A 262 -5.94 26.20 24.00
C LEU A 262 -4.95 25.12 24.44
N PHE A 263 -3.79 25.53 24.95
CA PHE A 263 -2.76 24.59 25.40
C PHE A 263 -3.17 23.83 26.65
N HIS A 264 -3.91 24.45 27.56
CA HIS A 264 -4.48 23.74 28.69
C HIS A 264 -5.53 22.71 28.24
N LYS A 265 -6.44 23.09 27.33
CA LYS A 265 -7.52 22.21 26.84
C LYS A 265 -7.00 20.98 26.10
N TYR A 266 -5.93 21.11 25.33
CA TYR A 266 -5.35 20.03 24.52
C TYR A 266 -3.97 19.60 25.04
N SER A 267 -3.72 19.73 26.35
CA SER A 267 -2.41 19.46 26.95
C SER A 267 -1.94 18.03 26.75
N ASP A 268 -2.87 17.09 26.60
CA ASP A 268 -2.63 15.65 26.37
C ASP A 268 -2.18 15.33 24.94
N SER A 269 -2.40 16.23 23.99
CA SER A 269 -1.98 16.08 22.60
C SER A 269 -0.51 16.44 22.38
N PHE A 270 0.14 17.07 23.36
CA PHE A 270 1.53 17.47 23.29
C PHE A 270 2.40 16.52 24.11
N SER A 271 3.51 16.10 23.49
CA SER A 271 4.54 15.30 24.14
C SER A 271 5.11 16.06 25.36
N LYS A 272 5.21 15.36 26.50
CA LYS A 272 5.76 15.94 27.74
C LYS A 272 7.28 15.96 27.76
N ASP A 273 7.90 14.97 27.13
CA ASP A 273 9.34 14.80 27.00
C ASP A 273 9.67 13.81 25.86
N ASP A 274 10.96 13.69 25.51
CA ASP A 274 11.44 12.84 24.41
C ASP A 274 11.11 11.34 24.56
N SER A 275 10.61 10.89 25.73
CA SER A 275 10.16 9.52 25.96
C SER A 275 8.65 9.33 25.71
N ASP A 276 7.90 10.42 25.51
CA ASP A 276 6.48 10.43 25.17
C ASP A 276 6.31 10.17 23.66
N ILE A 277 6.61 8.94 23.27
CA ILE A 277 6.36 8.40 21.93
C ILE A 277 4.85 8.17 21.84
N GLY A 278 4.14 9.15 21.25
CA GLY A 278 2.68 9.20 21.10
C GLY A 278 1.97 7.86 21.31
N LEU A 279 1.49 7.63 22.53
CA LEU A 279 0.76 6.43 22.88
C LEU A 279 -0.67 6.58 22.35
N THR A 280 -1.02 5.76 21.36
CA THR A 280 -2.41 5.66 20.88
C THR A 280 -3.04 4.39 21.43
N HIS A 281 -4.17 4.53 22.12
CA HIS A 281 -4.99 3.39 22.56
C HIS A 281 -5.89 2.85 21.44
N LEU A 282 -5.81 3.40 20.23
CA LEU A 282 -6.61 2.93 19.08
C LEU A 282 -6.19 1.53 18.63
N THR A 283 -4.96 1.10 18.93
CA THR A 283 -4.48 -0.24 18.57
C THR A 283 -3.38 -0.68 19.54
N GLU A 284 -3.65 -1.75 20.29
CA GLU A 284 -2.65 -2.39 21.15
C GLU A 284 -2.16 -3.68 20.47
N HIS A 285 -0.85 -3.80 20.29
CA HIS A 285 -0.22 -5.03 19.78
C HIS A 285 0.54 -5.72 20.91
N CYS A 286 0.09 -6.91 21.30
CA CYS A 286 0.83 -7.76 22.22
C CYS A 286 1.94 -8.50 21.45
N ILE A 287 3.19 -8.19 21.76
CA ILE A 287 4.34 -8.97 21.28
C ILE A 287 4.59 -10.08 22.31
N ASN A 288 4.22 -11.31 21.98
CA ASN A 288 4.54 -12.46 22.82
C ASN A 288 6.04 -12.79 22.67
N THR A 289 6.84 -12.31 23.61
CA THR A 289 8.29 -12.59 23.64
C THR A 289 8.63 -13.94 24.28
N GLY A 290 7.67 -14.69 24.81
CA GLY A 290 7.92 -15.91 25.57
C GLY A 290 8.97 -15.67 26.67
N ASP A 291 9.92 -16.60 26.79
CA ASP A 291 11.05 -16.52 27.73
C ASP A 291 12.28 -15.78 27.16
N ALA A 292 12.15 -15.10 26.01
CA ALA A 292 13.27 -14.43 25.37
C ALA A 292 13.67 -13.15 26.14
N ALA A 293 14.92 -13.09 26.59
CA ALA A 293 15.46 -11.91 27.25
C ALA A 293 15.54 -10.71 26.28
N PRO A 294 15.24 -9.47 26.73
CA PRO A 294 15.30 -8.29 25.87
C PRO A 294 16.68 -8.09 25.22
N VAL A 295 16.70 -7.94 23.90
CA VAL A 295 17.95 -7.70 23.15
C VAL A 295 18.30 -6.22 23.20
N LYS A 296 19.36 -5.86 23.93
CA LYS A 296 19.89 -4.49 23.99
C LYS A 296 20.69 -4.17 22.72
N GLN A 297 20.05 -3.54 21.73
CA GLN A 297 20.75 -3.06 20.53
C GLN A 297 21.37 -1.67 20.77
N ARG A 298 22.60 -1.46 20.31
CA ARG A 298 23.24 -0.14 20.33
C ARG A 298 22.60 0.77 19.26
N PRO A 299 22.37 2.07 19.52
CA PRO A 299 21.82 2.99 18.53
C PRO A 299 22.63 2.97 17.23
N ARG A 300 21.96 2.82 16.08
CA ARG A 300 22.63 2.90 14.78
C ARG A 300 23.00 4.36 14.51
N ARG A 301 24.27 4.61 14.21
CA ARG A 301 24.71 5.93 13.74
C ARG A 301 24.12 6.14 12.35
N VAL A 302 23.25 7.14 12.22
CA VAL A 302 22.83 7.67 10.92
C VAL A 302 24.06 8.38 10.32
N ARG A 303 24.42 8.05 9.08
CA ARG A 303 25.45 8.75 8.30
C ARG A 303 24.78 9.78 7.42
#